data_AF-A0A167CQE7-F1
#
_entry.id   AF-A0A167CQE7-F1
#
_cell.length_a   1.000
_cell.length_b   1.000
_cell.length_c   1.000
_cell.angle_alpha   90.00
_cell.angle_beta   90.00
_cell.angle_gamma   90.00
#
_symmetry.space_group_name_H-M   'P 1'
#
loop_
_entity.id
_entity.type
_entity.pdbx_description
1 polymer ?
#
loop_
_entity_poly.entity_id
_entity_poly.type
_entity_poly.pdbx_seq_one_letter_code
_entity_poly.pdbx_strand_id
1 'polypeptide(L)'
;MSLQSHSDGNDSPPMGEVNQPSKEDILHKLRGMQEDKYLSRLWLDSGFYGRKFMVPENLVDLDSQSYLAIRTANGACNRTAPVFLVQDLQWWHWLTSAIFFQELLLYTLKRWFRPYESHIDRGQFLTRVCVVPRSPAPPIEACSQEMVDYIKMWSTNLCDRVAFAQSEDLDYAEEAAGERLFHMRPLFRAVAVAIRTSSFNVKVTDISTIPVLIIRTGVEDGLSAPIDLEQVPECDRQAVTTDSQGRLSAVQVTLDVAITFLMALEKREEADGPVTRDVMQSTRVMKPSTDDAAAYMDKFGWKQDQMGPLMGPSNLWVDATKRPRLSVEEHESFKVYRNMCDQQHQEAETMMDEIEYGVFCSRETKDPL
;
A
#
# COMPACT_ATOMS: atom_id res chain seq x y z
N MET A 1 84.58 -0.93 11.45
CA MET A 1 83.76 -2.04 10.92
C MET A 1 83.08 -2.66 12.14
N SER A 2 81.86 -2.27 12.52
CA SER A 2 80.55 -2.58 11.90
C SER A 2 80.44 -4.09 11.62
N LEU A 3 79.53 -4.85 12.24
CA LEU A 3 78.08 -4.70 12.12
C LEU A 3 77.31 -5.04 13.40
N GLN A 4 76.33 -4.19 13.74
CA GLN A 4 75.22 -4.45 14.66
C GLN A 4 74.21 -5.38 13.99
N SER A 5 73.74 -6.41 14.71
CA SER A 5 72.53 -7.17 14.36
C SER A 5 71.37 -6.66 15.21
N HIS A 6 70.51 -5.83 14.62
CA HIS A 6 69.22 -5.46 15.18
C HIS A 6 68.28 -6.68 15.19
N SER A 7 67.79 -7.04 16.37
CA SER A 7 66.61 -7.89 16.51
C SER A 7 65.39 -6.98 16.48
N ASP A 8 64.71 -6.92 15.34
CA ASP A 8 63.43 -6.23 15.24
C ASP A 8 62.36 -7.07 15.96
N GLY A 9 61.94 -6.55 17.12
CA GLY A 9 60.74 -6.99 17.82
C GLY A 9 59.53 -6.72 16.92
N ASN A 10 58.85 -7.79 16.54
CA ASN A 10 57.63 -7.73 15.78
C ASN A 10 56.46 -7.38 16.73
N ASP A 11 56.45 -6.14 17.23
CA ASP A 11 55.30 -5.54 17.90
C ASP A 11 54.28 -5.12 16.83
N SER A 12 53.58 -6.12 16.27
CA SER A 12 52.33 -5.84 15.59
C SER A 12 51.30 -5.44 16.66
N PRO A 13 50.66 -4.25 16.57
CA PRO A 13 49.57 -3.91 17.47
C PRO A 13 48.48 -4.97 17.34
N PRO A 14 47.77 -5.34 18.42
CA PRO A 14 46.59 -6.16 18.29
C PRO A 14 45.66 -5.46 17.29
N MET A 15 45.34 -6.15 16.19
CA MET A 15 44.25 -5.75 15.30
C MET A 15 43.06 -5.43 16.21
N GLY A 16 42.69 -4.14 16.27
CA GLY A 16 41.67 -3.66 17.17
C GLY A 16 40.47 -4.57 17.08
N GLU A 17 39.96 -5.01 18.23
CA GLU A 17 38.68 -5.70 18.31
C GLU A 17 37.70 -4.95 17.41
N VAL A 18 37.30 -5.59 16.31
CA VAL A 18 36.17 -5.09 15.53
C VAL A 18 35.01 -5.16 16.50
N ASN A 19 34.69 -4.02 17.11
CA ASN A 19 33.62 -3.90 18.10
C ASN A 19 32.40 -4.59 17.51
N GLN A 20 31.99 -5.71 18.11
CA GLN A 20 30.82 -6.44 17.65
C GLN A 20 29.64 -5.46 17.64
N PRO A 21 28.82 -5.45 16.57
CA PRO A 21 27.71 -4.51 16.49
C PRO A 21 26.79 -4.71 17.70
N SER A 22 26.36 -3.61 18.31
CA SER A 22 25.47 -3.67 19.46
C SER A 22 24.12 -4.26 19.06
N LYS A 23 23.35 -4.75 20.04
CA LYS A 23 21.96 -5.19 19.80
C LYS A 23 21.13 -4.10 19.09
N GLU A 24 21.30 -2.83 19.48
CA GLU A 24 20.62 -1.69 18.86
C GLU A 24 21.05 -1.50 17.39
N ASP A 25 22.34 -1.66 17.06
CA ASP A 25 22.82 -1.58 15.67
C ASP A 25 22.26 -2.69 14.79
N ILE A 26 22.14 -3.90 15.34
CA ILE A 26 21.62 -5.06 14.60
C ILE A 26 20.12 -4.89 14.34
N LEU A 27 19.35 -4.49 15.37
CA LEU A 27 17.92 -4.21 15.25
C LEU A 27 17.64 -3.10 14.23
N HIS A 28 18.46 -2.05 14.21
CA HIS A 28 18.39 -0.98 13.20
C HIS A 28 18.58 -1.51 11.78
N LYS A 29 19.60 -2.36 11.55
CA LYS A 29 19.83 -2.99 10.23
C LYS A 29 18.71 -3.93 9.81
N LEU A 30 18.22 -4.75 10.75
CA LEU A 30 17.10 -5.67 10.50
C LEU A 30 15.83 -4.89 10.12
N ARG A 31 15.54 -3.80 10.83
CA ARG A 31 14.39 -2.94 10.53
C ARG A 31 14.52 -2.28 9.16
N GLY A 32 15.66 -1.67 8.82
CA GLY A 32 15.87 -1.07 7.51
C GLY A 32 15.68 -2.07 6.36
N MET A 33 16.17 -3.31 6.52
CA MET A 33 15.95 -4.38 5.55
C MET A 33 14.46 -4.76 5.43
N GLN A 34 13.71 -4.82 6.53
CA GLN A 34 12.26 -5.08 6.45
C GLN A 34 11.54 -3.98 5.70
N GLU A 35 11.93 -2.72 5.91
CA GLU A 35 11.39 -1.57 5.20
C GLU A 35 11.69 -1.66 3.70
N ASP A 36 12.93 -1.93 3.30
CA ASP A 36 13.31 -2.16 1.89
C ASP A 36 12.47 -3.26 1.24
N LYS A 37 12.31 -4.40 1.93
CA LYS A 37 11.53 -5.53 1.42
C LYS A 37 10.05 -5.21 1.34
N TYR A 38 9.50 -4.53 2.35
CA TYR A 38 8.11 -4.11 2.37
C TYR A 38 7.80 -3.18 1.19
N LEU A 39 8.64 -2.17 0.97
CA LEU A 39 8.52 -1.25 -0.17
C LEU A 39 8.61 -2.00 -1.50
N SER A 40 9.60 -2.89 -1.64
CA SER A 40 9.77 -3.72 -2.84
C SER A 40 8.54 -4.59 -3.13
N ARG A 41 7.96 -5.23 -2.11
CA ARG A 41 6.74 -6.03 -2.24
C ARG A 41 5.55 -5.18 -2.67
N LEU A 42 5.35 -4.00 -2.06
CA LEU A 42 4.27 -3.10 -2.47
C LEU A 42 4.36 -2.74 -3.95
N TRP A 43 5.55 -2.50 -4.49
CA TRP A 43 5.71 -2.19 -5.91
C TRP A 43 5.44 -3.39 -6.81
N LEU A 44 5.87 -4.59 -6.40
CA LEU A 44 5.58 -5.84 -7.10
C LEU A 44 4.06 -6.10 -7.15
N ASP A 45 3.39 -5.97 -6.01
CA ASP A 45 1.94 -6.14 -5.89
C ASP A 45 1.16 -5.06 -6.64
N SER A 46 1.76 -3.87 -6.80
CA SER A 46 1.20 -2.78 -7.59
C SER A 46 1.52 -2.87 -9.09
N GLY A 47 2.13 -3.99 -9.54
CA GLY A 47 2.12 -4.43 -10.94
C GLY A 47 3.32 -4.04 -11.79
N PHE A 48 4.48 -3.71 -11.19
CA PHE A 48 5.54 -3.05 -11.96
C PHE A 48 6.79 -3.91 -12.29
N TYR A 49 6.62 -4.88 -13.21
CA TYR A 49 7.70 -5.39 -14.07
C TYR A 49 7.20 -5.61 -15.51
N GLY A 50 7.02 -4.51 -16.25
CA GLY A 50 6.84 -4.52 -17.71
C GLY A 50 5.58 -5.24 -18.22
N ARG A 51 5.47 -5.30 -19.56
CA ARG A 51 4.36 -5.88 -20.37
C ARG A 51 3.77 -7.23 -19.92
N LYS A 52 4.40 -7.97 -19.00
CA LYS A 52 4.06 -9.35 -18.64
C LYS A 52 3.15 -9.53 -17.42
N PHE A 53 2.91 -8.49 -16.62
CA PHE A 53 2.06 -8.60 -15.42
C PHE A 53 0.81 -7.70 -15.46
N MET A 54 0.38 -7.32 -16.66
CA MET A 54 -0.89 -6.63 -16.88
C MET A 54 -2.07 -7.50 -16.47
N VAL A 55 -2.49 -7.43 -15.21
CA VAL A 55 -3.90 -7.22 -14.83
C VAL A 55 -3.85 -6.63 -13.41
N PRO A 56 -4.00 -5.31 -13.17
CA PRO A 56 -4.49 -4.90 -11.86
C PRO A 56 -5.76 -5.70 -11.65
N GLU A 57 -5.83 -6.54 -10.61
CA GLU A 57 -6.93 -7.51 -10.46
C GLU A 57 -8.25 -6.85 -10.78
N ASN A 58 -8.74 -7.16 -11.98
CA ASN A 58 -10.08 -6.80 -12.34
C ASN A 58 -10.92 -7.62 -11.39
N LEU A 59 -11.76 -6.95 -10.61
CA LEU A 59 -12.82 -7.69 -9.94
C LEU A 59 -13.53 -8.49 -11.03
N VAL A 60 -13.90 -9.72 -10.71
CA VAL A 60 -14.55 -10.59 -11.68
C VAL A 60 -16.04 -10.43 -11.50
N ASP A 61 -16.81 -10.82 -12.51
CA ASP A 61 -18.27 -10.74 -12.52
C ASP A 61 -18.91 -11.24 -11.21
N LEU A 62 -19.99 -10.55 -10.79
CA LEU A 62 -20.67 -10.73 -9.51
C LEU A 62 -21.21 -12.15 -9.31
N ASP A 63 -21.63 -12.79 -10.40
CA ASP A 63 -22.17 -14.15 -10.40
C ASP A 63 -21.08 -15.24 -10.41
N SER A 64 -19.81 -14.83 -10.55
CA SER A 64 -18.69 -15.75 -10.46
C SER A 64 -18.20 -15.83 -9.01
N GLN A 65 -18.37 -17.00 -8.37
CA GLN A 65 -17.46 -17.41 -7.30
C GLN A 65 -16.09 -17.78 -7.87
N SER A 66 -15.57 -16.94 -8.79
CA SER A 66 -14.28 -17.17 -9.39
C SER A 66 -13.24 -17.12 -8.29
N TYR A 67 -12.45 -18.19 -8.28
CA TYR A 67 -11.35 -18.40 -7.35
C TYR A 67 -10.52 -17.12 -7.22
N LEU A 68 -10.53 -16.53 -6.02
CA LEU A 68 -9.61 -15.47 -5.63
C LEU A 68 -8.43 -16.17 -4.96
N ALA A 69 -7.26 -16.14 -5.59
CA ALA A 69 -6.08 -16.79 -5.03
C ALA A 69 -5.79 -16.26 -3.62
N ILE A 70 -5.34 -17.13 -2.71
CA ILE A 70 -5.11 -16.73 -1.31
C ILE A 70 -4.14 -15.56 -1.17
N ARG A 71 -3.08 -15.54 -1.99
CA ARG A 71 -2.11 -14.42 -2.04
C ARG A 71 -2.79 -13.09 -2.38
N THR A 72 -3.72 -13.13 -3.32
CA THR A 72 -4.53 -11.97 -3.71
C THR A 72 -5.44 -11.52 -2.59
N ALA A 73 -6.16 -12.47 -1.97
CA ALA A 73 -7.08 -12.20 -0.87
C ALA A 73 -6.34 -11.55 0.32
N ASN A 74 -5.14 -12.05 0.63
CA ASN A 74 -4.27 -11.49 1.65
C ASN A 74 -3.78 -10.06 1.31
N GLY A 75 -3.77 -9.66 0.03
CA GLY A 75 -3.48 -8.28 -0.38
C GLY A 75 -4.56 -7.26 0.00
N ALA A 76 -5.81 -7.70 0.23
CA ALA A 76 -6.88 -6.87 0.79
C ALA A 76 -6.82 -6.83 2.33
N CYS A 77 -6.15 -7.79 2.95
CA CYS A 77 -6.02 -7.87 4.39
C CYS A 77 -4.97 -6.89 4.93
N ASN A 78 -5.12 -6.51 6.19
CA ASN A 78 -4.31 -5.52 6.88
C ASN A 78 -4.31 -4.12 6.19
N ARG A 79 -5.22 -3.88 5.23
CA ARG A 79 -5.41 -2.58 4.57
C ARG A 79 -6.52 -1.77 5.24
N THR A 80 -6.42 -0.45 5.18
CA THR A 80 -7.43 0.45 5.76
C THR A 80 -8.67 0.58 4.88
N ALA A 81 -8.51 0.74 3.56
CA ALA A 81 -9.65 0.86 2.65
C ALA A 81 -9.35 0.34 1.23
N PRO A 82 -10.35 -0.21 0.52
CA PRO A 82 -10.28 -0.40 -0.91
C PRO A 82 -10.40 0.95 -1.65
N VAL A 83 -9.65 1.09 -2.73
CA VAL A 83 -9.74 2.17 -3.71
C VAL A 83 -10.22 1.57 -5.03
N PHE A 84 -11.47 1.81 -5.38
CA PHE A 84 -12.08 1.32 -6.61
C PHE A 84 -11.77 2.27 -7.78
N LEU A 85 -11.04 1.79 -8.77
CA LEU A 85 -10.86 2.47 -10.04
C LEU A 85 -12.05 2.15 -10.95
N VAL A 86 -12.91 3.15 -11.15
CA VAL A 86 -14.14 3.07 -11.93
C VAL A 86 -13.84 3.43 -13.39
N GLN A 87 -13.97 2.44 -14.28
CA GLN A 87 -13.71 2.60 -15.71
C GLN A 87 -14.88 3.27 -16.43
N ASP A 88 -14.87 4.60 -16.45
CA ASP A 88 -15.90 5.44 -17.09
C ASP A 88 -15.48 6.00 -18.47
N LEU A 89 -14.24 5.78 -18.88
CA LEU A 89 -13.77 6.10 -20.22
C LEU A 89 -13.90 4.90 -21.17
N GLN A 90 -14.41 5.16 -22.38
CA GLN A 90 -14.50 4.14 -23.43
C GLN A 90 -13.12 3.57 -23.78
N TRP A 91 -12.10 4.45 -23.79
CA TRP A 91 -10.70 4.10 -23.99
C TRP A 91 -9.87 4.58 -22.81
N TRP A 92 -9.25 3.62 -22.12
CA TRP A 92 -8.32 3.85 -21.02
C TRP A 92 -7.06 3.07 -21.35
N HIS A 93 -5.97 3.79 -21.64
CA HIS A 93 -4.73 3.16 -22.08
C HIS A 93 -4.03 2.51 -20.88
N TRP A 94 -3.41 1.35 -21.12
CA TRP A 94 -2.72 0.60 -20.06
C TRP A 94 -1.55 1.41 -19.47
N LEU A 95 -0.89 2.27 -20.26
CA LEU A 95 0.13 3.19 -19.74
C LEU A 95 -0.46 4.19 -18.77
N THR A 96 -1.61 4.81 -19.09
CA THR A 96 -2.29 5.74 -18.19
C THR A 96 -2.66 5.05 -16.88
N SER A 97 -3.08 3.78 -16.94
CA SER A 97 -3.30 2.96 -15.74
C SER A 97 -2.01 2.80 -14.93
N ALA A 98 -0.91 2.44 -15.58
CA ALA A 98 0.37 2.22 -14.93
C ALA A 98 0.87 3.48 -14.20
N ILE A 99 0.87 4.63 -14.89
CA ILE A 99 1.25 5.92 -14.30
C ILE A 99 0.32 6.27 -13.14
N PHE A 100 -0.99 6.09 -13.30
CA PHE A 100 -1.94 6.33 -12.21
C PHE A 100 -1.64 5.50 -10.96
N PHE A 101 -1.39 4.20 -11.09
CA PHE A 101 -1.08 3.34 -9.94
C PHE A 101 0.24 3.73 -9.28
N GLN A 102 1.24 4.13 -10.06
CA GLN A 102 2.54 4.58 -9.55
C GLN A 102 2.41 5.87 -8.75
N GLU A 103 1.77 6.88 -9.33
CA GLU A 103 1.54 8.17 -8.68
C GLU A 103 0.72 8.00 -7.41
N LEU A 104 -0.33 7.17 -7.45
CA LEU A 104 -1.17 6.90 -6.29
C LEU A 104 -0.38 6.18 -5.18
N LEU A 105 0.46 5.21 -5.54
CA LEU A 105 1.30 4.49 -4.59
C LEU A 105 2.36 5.40 -3.97
N LEU A 106 3.10 6.16 -4.78
CA LEU A 106 4.10 7.12 -4.33
C LEU A 106 3.48 8.16 -3.38
N TYR A 107 2.34 8.72 -3.78
CA TYR A 107 1.62 9.71 -2.99
C TYR A 107 1.13 9.14 -1.65
N THR A 108 0.49 7.97 -1.68
CA THR A 108 -0.02 7.33 -0.45
C THR A 108 1.13 6.91 0.46
N LEU A 109 2.20 6.35 -0.10
CA LEU A 109 3.37 5.91 0.64
C LEU A 109 4.09 7.08 1.31
N LYS A 110 4.25 8.20 0.59
CA LYS A 110 4.80 9.46 1.12
C LYS A 110 4.12 9.91 2.41
N ARG A 111 2.81 9.74 2.49
CA ARG A 111 2.00 10.24 3.61
C ARG A 111 1.86 9.22 4.73
N TRP A 112 1.71 7.96 4.38
CA TRP A 112 1.40 6.89 5.32
C TRP A 112 2.65 6.30 5.99
N PHE A 113 3.72 6.08 5.22
CA PHE A 113 4.88 5.36 5.72
C PHE A 113 5.72 6.25 6.64
N ARG A 114 5.94 5.76 7.86
CA ARG A 114 6.77 6.39 8.88
C ARG A 114 7.91 5.42 9.19
N PRO A 115 9.14 5.73 8.74
CA PRO A 115 10.29 4.90 9.03
C PRO A 115 10.39 4.62 10.53
N TYR A 116 10.68 3.36 10.83
CA TYR A 116 10.72 2.73 12.15
C TYR A 116 9.38 2.58 12.87
N GLU A 117 8.32 3.28 12.49
CA GLU A 117 7.06 3.30 13.24
C GLU A 117 5.95 2.50 12.57
N SER A 118 5.95 2.42 11.23
CA SER A 118 4.91 1.71 10.50
C SER A 118 4.92 0.21 10.82
N HIS A 119 3.74 -0.32 11.07
CA HIS A 119 3.45 -1.73 11.36
C HIS A 119 3.51 -2.60 10.08
N ILE A 120 4.69 -2.72 9.49
CA ILE A 120 4.88 -3.39 8.21
C ILE A 120 5.02 -4.91 8.28
N ASP A 121 5.17 -5.49 9.49
CA ASP A 121 5.43 -6.92 9.68
C ASP A 121 4.33 -7.82 9.10
N ARG A 122 3.11 -7.31 9.04
CA ARG A 122 1.94 -8.01 8.49
C ARG A 122 1.47 -7.41 7.16
N GLY A 123 2.30 -6.59 6.52
CA GLY A 123 1.95 -5.93 5.27
C GLY A 123 0.86 -4.87 5.39
N GLN A 124 0.71 -4.24 6.57
CA GLN A 124 -0.24 -3.13 6.75
C GLN A 124 0.10 -2.01 5.77
N PHE A 125 -0.92 -1.43 5.16
CA PHE A 125 -0.82 -0.23 4.34
C PHE A 125 -2.19 0.46 4.30
N LEU A 126 -2.24 1.70 3.83
CA LEU A 126 -3.50 2.43 3.79
C LEU A 126 -4.50 1.84 2.79
N THR A 127 -4.07 1.60 1.54
CA THR A 127 -5.01 1.33 0.45
C THR A 127 -4.74 0.03 -0.30
N ARG A 128 -5.78 -0.54 -0.90
CA ARG A 128 -5.70 -1.55 -1.95
C ARG A 128 -6.46 -1.05 -3.17
N VAL A 129 -5.79 -0.89 -4.30
CA VAL A 129 -6.47 -0.47 -5.52
C VAL A 129 -7.12 -1.67 -6.20
N CYS A 130 -8.41 -1.57 -6.53
CA CYS A 130 -9.20 -2.61 -7.20
C CYS A 130 -9.80 -2.02 -8.47
N VAL A 131 -9.71 -2.73 -9.59
CA VAL A 131 -10.30 -2.25 -10.85
C VAL A 131 -11.70 -2.83 -10.99
N VAL A 132 -12.67 -1.95 -11.15
CA VAL A 132 -14.06 -2.34 -11.33
C VAL A 132 -14.31 -2.74 -12.79
N PRO A 133 -15.00 -3.85 -13.05
CA PRO A 133 -15.47 -4.22 -14.38
C PRO A 133 -16.26 -3.12 -15.08
N ARG A 134 -16.16 -3.08 -16.41
CA ARG A 134 -16.99 -2.19 -17.25
C ARG A 134 -18.46 -2.60 -17.30
N SER A 135 -18.78 -3.81 -16.84
CA SER A 135 -20.13 -4.35 -16.81
C SER A 135 -20.49 -4.74 -15.37
N PRO A 136 -21.60 -4.22 -14.81
CA PRO A 136 -22.48 -3.22 -15.41
C PRO A 136 -21.77 -1.87 -15.58
N ALA A 137 -22.25 -1.08 -16.56
CA ALA A 137 -21.68 0.24 -16.84
C ALA A 137 -21.77 1.13 -15.59
N PRO A 138 -20.71 1.88 -15.25
CA PRO A 138 -20.74 2.72 -14.07
C PRO A 138 -21.74 3.88 -14.25
N PRO A 139 -22.36 4.36 -13.17
CA PRO A 139 -23.21 5.55 -13.20
C PRO A 139 -22.48 6.78 -13.78
N ILE A 140 -23.24 7.66 -14.44
CA ILE A 140 -22.70 8.85 -15.13
C ILE A 140 -22.24 9.90 -14.11
N GLU A 141 -23.05 10.13 -13.08
CA GLU A 141 -22.76 11.11 -12.03
C GLU A 141 -21.76 10.53 -11.03
N ALA A 142 -20.70 11.27 -10.74
CA ALA A 142 -19.62 10.81 -9.88
C ALA A 142 -20.03 10.74 -8.40
N CYS A 143 -20.96 11.59 -7.96
CA CYS A 143 -21.48 11.65 -6.61
C CYS A 143 -23.02 11.57 -6.67
N SER A 144 -23.53 10.34 -6.70
CA SER A 144 -24.96 10.06 -6.71
C SER A 144 -25.25 8.79 -5.91
N GLN A 145 -26.51 8.55 -5.57
CA GLN A 145 -26.90 7.33 -4.85
C GLN A 145 -26.64 6.08 -5.68
N GLU A 146 -26.79 6.14 -7.00
CA GLU A 146 -26.48 5.03 -7.90
C GLU A 146 -24.98 4.68 -7.86
N MET A 147 -24.08 5.68 -7.83
CA MET A 147 -22.64 5.44 -7.69
C MET A 147 -22.31 4.82 -6.32
N VAL A 148 -22.97 5.29 -5.26
CA VAL A 148 -22.82 4.71 -3.91
C VAL A 148 -23.21 3.24 -3.91
N ASP A 149 -24.37 2.92 -4.45
CA ASP A 149 -24.87 1.53 -4.50
C ASP A 149 -23.98 0.65 -5.39
N TYR A 150 -23.51 1.19 -6.52
CA TYR A 150 -22.57 0.51 -7.41
C TYR A 150 -21.27 0.13 -6.70
N ILE A 151 -20.65 1.04 -5.94
CA ILE A 151 -19.41 0.75 -5.21
C ILE A 151 -19.65 -0.17 -4.02
N LYS A 152 -20.78 -0.03 -3.31
CA LYS A 152 -21.17 -0.94 -2.23
C LYS A 152 -21.30 -2.38 -2.70
N MET A 153 -21.90 -2.59 -3.88
CA MET A 153 -22.01 -3.89 -4.51
C MET A 153 -20.64 -4.52 -4.75
N TRP A 154 -19.69 -3.78 -5.33
CA TRP A 154 -18.33 -4.25 -5.57
C TRP A 154 -17.52 -4.44 -4.28
N SER A 155 -17.71 -3.59 -3.28
CA SER A 155 -17.10 -3.72 -1.97
C SER A 155 -17.57 -4.98 -1.25
N THR A 156 -18.87 -5.28 -1.30
CA THR A 156 -19.44 -6.51 -0.75
C THR A 156 -18.87 -7.73 -1.46
N ASN A 157 -18.88 -7.74 -2.81
CA ASN A 157 -18.30 -8.84 -3.59
C ASN A 157 -16.82 -9.10 -3.27
N LEU A 158 -16.01 -8.04 -3.16
CA LEU A 158 -14.61 -8.17 -2.77
C LEU A 158 -14.47 -8.77 -1.37
N CYS A 159 -15.23 -8.27 -0.40
CA CYS A 159 -15.18 -8.75 0.99
C CYS A 159 -15.56 -10.22 1.09
N ASP A 160 -16.64 -10.64 0.43
CA ASP A 160 -17.12 -12.02 0.43
C ASP A 160 -16.10 -12.98 -0.20
N ARG A 161 -15.48 -12.58 -1.31
CA ARG A 161 -14.45 -13.40 -1.98
C ARG A 161 -13.18 -13.53 -1.17
N VAL A 162 -12.76 -12.46 -0.50
CA VAL A 162 -11.63 -12.54 0.43
C VAL A 162 -11.99 -13.47 1.58
N ALA A 163 -13.15 -13.30 2.22
CA ALA A 163 -13.59 -14.16 3.32
C ALA A 163 -13.64 -15.64 2.90
N PHE A 164 -14.16 -15.94 1.71
CA PHE A 164 -14.18 -17.29 1.15
C PHE A 164 -12.77 -17.85 0.91
N ALA A 165 -11.88 -17.08 0.27
CA ALA A 165 -10.50 -17.52 0.06
C ALA A 165 -9.79 -17.78 1.41
N GLN A 166 -10.04 -16.94 2.40
CA GLN A 166 -9.50 -17.10 3.75
C GLN A 166 -10.11 -18.28 4.53
N SER A 167 -11.30 -18.76 4.18
CA SER A 167 -11.88 -19.95 4.82
C SER A 167 -11.38 -21.26 4.21
N GLU A 168 -11.09 -21.26 2.91
CA GLU A 168 -10.68 -22.47 2.18
C GLU A 168 -9.17 -22.73 2.23
N ASP A 169 -8.36 -21.67 2.31
CA ASP A 169 -6.91 -21.76 2.12
C ASP A 169 -6.11 -20.87 3.08
N LEU A 170 -4.86 -21.24 3.29
CA LEU A 170 -3.87 -20.48 4.04
C LEU A 170 -2.68 -20.19 3.11
N ASP A 171 -2.14 -18.98 3.18
CA ASP A 171 -0.90 -18.71 2.47
C ASP A 171 0.26 -19.46 3.15
N TYR A 172 1.30 -19.80 2.39
CA TYR A 172 2.45 -20.56 2.88
C TYR A 172 3.05 -19.97 4.17
N ALA A 173 3.06 -18.64 4.29
CA ALA A 173 3.54 -17.96 5.49
C ALA A 173 2.65 -18.22 6.72
N GLU A 174 1.32 -18.29 6.54
CA GLU A 174 0.36 -18.58 7.61
C GLU A 174 0.43 -20.05 8.03
N GLU A 175 0.52 -20.96 7.05
CA GLU A 175 0.75 -22.39 7.30
C GLU A 175 2.04 -22.63 8.08
N ALA A 176 3.15 -22.03 7.63
CA ALA A 176 4.44 -22.14 8.30
C ALA A 176 4.47 -21.46 9.68
N ALA A 177 3.68 -20.39 9.87
CA ALA A 177 3.56 -19.73 11.17
C ALA A 177 2.75 -20.58 12.16
N GLY A 178 1.77 -21.34 11.65
CA GLY A 178 0.76 -22.03 12.44
C GLY A 178 -0.33 -21.09 12.96
N GLU A 179 -0.44 -19.88 12.41
CA GLU A 179 -1.41 -18.86 12.81
C GLU A 179 -1.82 -17.99 11.62
N ARG A 180 -3.03 -17.40 11.70
CA ARG A 180 -3.53 -16.46 10.69
C ARG A 180 -2.82 -15.11 10.85
N LEU A 181 -2.08 -14.67 9.83
CA LEU A 181 -1.33 -13.42 9.83
C LEU A 181 -2.09 -12.30 9.11
N PHE A 182 -2.94 -12.65 8.15
CA PHE A 182 -3.68 -11.71 7.32
C PHE A 182 -5.14 -11.63 7.77
N HIS A 183 -5.54 -10.43 8.23
CA HIS A 183 -6.90 -10.18 8.71
C HIS A 183 -7.52 -9.01 7.96
N MET A 184 -8.76 -9.17 7.49
CA MET A 184 -9.49 -8.04 6.92
C MET A 184 -9.86 -7.05 8.03
N ARG A 185 -9.41 -5.80 7.91
CA ARG A 185 -9.68 -4.78 8.92
C ARG A 185 -11.15 -4.34 8.84
N PRO A 186 -11.79 -4.04 9.99
CA PRO A 186 -13.13 -3.44 10.01
C PRO A 186 -13.26 -2.20 9.10
N LEU A 187 -12.26 -1.31 9.08
CA LEU A 187 -12.25 -0.14 8.18
C LEU A 187 -12.33 -0.53 6.70
N PHE A 188 -11.65 -1.60 6.29
CA PHE A 188 -11.64 -2.04 4.89
C PHE A 188 -13.05 -2.39 4.40
N ARG A 189 -13.89 -2.91 5.31
CA ARG A 189 -15.28 -3.23 5.03
C ARG A 189 -16.19 -2.01 5.13
N ALA A 190 -15.84 -1.02 5.96
CA ALA A 190 -16.70 0.09 6.35
C ALA A 190 -16.65 1.31 5.43
N VAL A 191 -15.48 1.58 4.84
CA VAL A 191 -15.25 2.74 3.98
C VAL A 191 -14.58 2.32 2.69
N ALA A 192 -15.06 2.86 1.58
CA ALA A 192 -14.49 2.68 0.26
C ALA A 192 -14.16 4.04 -0.37
N VAL A 193 -13.13 4.09 -1.19
CA VAL A 193 -12.83 5.24 -2.04
C VAL A 193 -13.07 4.85 -3.49
N ALA A 194 -13.73 5.70 -4.27
CA ALA A 194 -13.88 5.50 -5.71
C ALA A 194 -13.20 6.63 -6.48
N ILE A 195 -12.46 6.25 -7.53
CA ILE A 195 -11.75 7.17 -8.42
C ILE A 195 -12.18 6.83 -9.84
N ARG A 196 -12.65 7.83 -10.58
CA ARG A 196 -13.02 7.63 -11.99
C ARG A 196 -11.78 7.72 -12.87
N THR A 197 -11.71 6.87 -13.89
CA THR A 197 -10.61 6.95 -14.87
C THR A 197 -10.54 8.33 -15.54
N SER A 198 -11.68 8.98 -15.81
CA SER A 198 -11.74 10.34 -16.35
C SER A 198 -11.11 11.42 -15.45
N SER A 199 -10.86 11.14 -14.18
CA SER A 199 -10.28 12.07 -13.22
C SER A 199 -8.75 12.16 -13.32
N PHE A 200 -8.12 11.29 -14.11
CA PHE A 200 -6.68 11.27 -14.29
C PHE A 200 -6.29 11.19 -15.77
N ASN A 201 -5.22 11.90 -16.12
CA ASN A 201 -4.49 11.70 -17.36
C ASN A 201 -2.99 11.86 -17.08
N VAL A 202 -2.13 11.41 -18.01
CA VAL A 202 -0.68 11.44 -17.79
C VAL A 202 -0.11 12.85 -17.62
N LYS A 203 -0.83 13.91 -18.00
CA LYS A 203 -0.39 15.31 -17.85
C LYS A 203 -0.77 15.90 -16.49
N VAL A 204 -1.46 15.15 -15.62
CA VAL A 204 -1.76 15.58 -14.25
C VAL A 204 -0.44 15.68 -13.47
N THR A 205 -0.09 16.89 -13.07
CA THR A 205 1.17 17.18 -12.37
C THR A 205 1.11 16.94 -10.86
N ASP A 206 -0.10 16.94 -10.29
CA ASP A 206 -0.33 16.66 -8.88
C ASP A 206 -1.55 15.77 -8.69
N ILE A 207 -1.30 14.47 -8.48
CA ILE A 207 -2.35 13.48 -8.24
C ILE A 207 -3.17 13.79 -6.98
N SER A 208 -2.66 14.57 -6.03
CA SER A 208 -3.37 14.92 -4.80
C SER A 208 -4.67 15.70 -5.04
N THR A 209 -4.77 16.36 -6.21
CA THR A 209 -5.89 17.22 -6.58
C THR A 209 -7.04 16.51 -7.28
N ILE A 210 -6.85 15.25 -7.71
CA ILE A 210 -7.89 14.54 -8.46
C ILE A 210 -9.14 14.35 -7.59
N PRO A 211 -10.34 14.46 -8.18
CA PRO A 211 -11.57 14.21 -7.45
C PRO A 211 -11.73 12.72 -7.14
N VAL A 212 -12.13 12.42 -5.92
CA VAL A 212 -12.42 11.07 -5.43
C VAL A 212 -13.70 11.08 -4.61
N LEU A 213 -14.40 9.94 -4.55
CA LEU A 213 -15.62 9.78 -3.75
C LEU A 213 -15.32 8.89 -2.54
N ILE A 214 -15.50 9.39 -1.33
CA ILE A 214 -15.46 8.60 -0.10
C ILE A 214 -16.87 8.09 0.18
N ILE A 215 -17.01 6.79 0.41
CA ILE A 215 -18.31 6.12 0.53
C ILE A 215 -18.36 5.31 1.82
N ARG A 216 -19.42 5.48 2.59
CA ARG A 216 -19.76 4.58 3.70
C ARG A 216 -20.47 3.35 3.15
N THR A 217 -19.92 2.17 3.38
CA THR A 217 -20.50 0.92 2.88
C THR A 217 -21.76 0.53 3.65
N GLY A 218 -21.81 0.89 4.94
CA GLY A 218 -22.85 0.48 5.88
C GLY A 218 -22.44 -0.71 6.75
N VAL A 219 -21.27 -1.30 6.53
CA VAL A 219 -20.71 -2.36 7.39
C VAL A 219 -19.87 -1.72 8.49
N GLU A 220 -20.38 -1.67 9.71
CA GLU A 220 -19.69 -1.01 10.84
C GLU A 220 -19.21 -1.98 11.93
N ASP A 221 -19.39 -3.29 11.70
CA ASP A 221 -19.01 -4.33 12.67
C ASP A 221 -17.50 -4.36 12.95
N GLY A 222 -17.16 -4.22 14.23
CA GLY A 222 -15.80 -4.27 14.75
C GLY A 222 -15.06 -2.94 14.71
N LEU A 223 -15.70 -1.84 14.32
CA LEU A 223 -15.15 -0.48 14.44
C LEU A 223 -15.18 0.01 15.90
N SER A 224 -14.22 0.85 16.26
CA SER A 224 -14.21 1.59 17.53
C SER A 224 -15.38 2.60 17.63
N ALA A 225 -15.79 3.17 16.50
CA ALA A 225 -16.92 4.10 16.39
C ALA A 225 -17.45 4.15 14.94
N PRO A 226 -18.70 4.60 14.71
CA PRO A 226 -19.26 4.78 13.37
C PRO A 226 -18.38 5.65 12.46
N ILE A 227 -18.50 5.45 11.15
CA ILE A 227 -17.83 6.32 10.17
C ILE A 227 -18.68 7.58 10.00
N ASP A 228 -18.09 8.73 10.28
CA ASP A 228 -18.76 10.02 10.17
C ASP A 228 -18.09 10.88 9.10
N LEU A 229 -18.77 11.03 7.95
CA LEU A 229 -18.28 11.86 6.85
C LEU A 229 -18.45 13.36 7.15
N GLU A 230 -19.18 13.75 8.19
CA GLU A 230 -19.28 15.16 8.59
C GLU A 230 -17.94 15.71 9.12
N GLN A 231 -17.01 14.82 9.50
CA GLN A 231 -15.65 15.21 9.89
C GLN A 231 -14.83 15.78 8.72
N VAL A 232 -15.26 15.56 7.48
CA VAL A 232 -14.68 16.24 6.32
C VAL A 232 -15.17 17.70 6.34
N PRO A 233 -14.27 18.71 6.35
CA PRO A 233 -14.69 20.11 6.37
C PRO A 233 -15.61 20.46 5.19
N GLU A 234 -16.67 21.22 5.44
CA GLU A 234 -17.64 21.62 4.39
C GLU A 234 -16.98 22.30 3.19
N CYS A 235 -15.93 23.09 3.41
CA CYS A 235 -15.18 23.77 2.34
C CYS A 235 -14.44 22.82 1.38
N ASP A 236 -14.19 21.58 1.80
CA ASP A 236 -13.48 20.58 1.00
C ASP A 236 -14.44 19.66 0.24
N ARG A 237 -15.75 19.74 0.53
CA ARG A 237 -16.79 18.90 -0.09
C ARG A 237 -17.18 19.48 -1.44
N GLN A 238 -16.83 18.78 -2.51
CA GLN A 238 -17.20 19.14 -3.88
C GLN A 238 -18.64 18.76 -4.21
N ALA A 239 -19.10 17.63 -3.68
CA ALA A 239 -20.47 17.13 -3.79
C ALA A 239 -20.77 16.15 -2.64
N VAL A 240 -22.05 15.95 -2.32
CA VAL A 240 -22.48 15.05 -1.25
C VAL A 240 -23.67 14.20 -1.69
N THR A 241 -23.80 13.01 -1.10
CA THR A 241 -25.00 12.18 -1.18
C THR A 241 -25.39 11.76 0.23
N THR A 242 -26.70 11.70 0.51
CA THR A 242 -27.25 11.31 1.82
C THR A 242 -28.00 10.00 1.74
N ASP A 243 -27.98 9.22 2.82
CA ASP A 243 -28.83 8.05 3.00
C ASP A 243 -30.30 8.45 3.26
N SER A 244 -31.18 7.45 3.37
CA SER A 244 -32.61 7.65 3.68
C SER A 244 -32.89 8.34 5.02
N GLN A 245 -31.89 8.38 5.91
CA GLN A 245 -31.94 9.02 7.22
C GLN A 245 -31.37 10.45 7.17
N GLY A 246 -30.99 10.95 6.00
CA GLY A 246 -30.41 12.27 5.81
C GLY A 246 -28.95 12.39 6.25
N ARG A 247 -28.27 11.28 6.56
CA ARG A 247 -26.85 11.29 6.91
C ARG A 247 -26.00 11.16 5.66
N LEU A 248 -24.83 11.78 5.64
CA LEU A 248 -23.89 11.62 4.52
C LEU A 248 -23.55 10.13 4.31
N SER A 249 -23.90 9.64 3.11
CA SER A 249 -23.56 8.31 2.62
C SER A 249 -22.29 8.34 1.77
N ALA A 250 -22.05 9.46 1.07
CA ALA A 250 -20.82 9.73 0.36
C ALA A 250 -20.50 11.21 0.24
N VAL A 251 -19.22 11.51 0.06
CA VAL A 251 -18.69 12.87 -0.15
C VAL A 251 -17.60 12.84 -1.20
N GLN A 252 -17.72 13.72 -2.20
CA GLN A 252 -16.70 13.93 -3.22
C GLN A 252 -15.73 14.99 -2.72
N VAL A 253 -14.44 14.68 -2.77
CA VAL A 253 -13.33 15.51 -2.27
C VAL A 253 -12.10 15.33 -3.17
N THR A 254 -11.00 16.01 -2.85
CA THR A 254 -9.69 15.70 -3.46
C THR A 254 -9.09 14.43 -2.87
N LEU A 255 -8.17 13.79 -3.60
CA LEU A 255 -7.40 12.65 -3.09
C LEU A 255 -6.68 13.00 -1.78
N ASP A 256 -6.12 14.21 -1.65
CA ASP A 256 -5.46 14.66 -0.43
C ASP A 256 -6.37 14.60 0.81
N VAL A 257 -7.60 15.11 0.68
CA VAL A 257 -8.58 15.09 1.76
C VAL A 257 -8.99 13.66 2.10
N ALA A 258 -9.20 12.81 1.09
CA ALA A 258 -9.56 11.41 1.31
C ALA A 258 -8.47 10.61 2.02
N ILE A 259 -7.21 10.75 1.61
CA ILE A 259 -6.07 10.08 2.27
C ILE A 259 -5.92 10.59 3.71
N THR A 260 -6.08 11.90 3.94
CA THR A 260 -6.07 12.48 5.30
C THR A 260 -7.16 11.85 6.18
N PHE A 261 -8.38 11.77 5.65
CA PHE A 261 -9.52 11.18 6.34
C PHE A 261 -9.28 9.70 6.69
N LEU A 262 -8.78 8.89 5.73
CA LEU A 262 -8.47 7.48 5.98
C LEU A 262 -7.36 7.30 7.02
N MET A 263 -6.32 8.13 7.01
CA MET A 263 -5.27 8.09 8.03
C MET A 263 -5.79 8.46 9.43
N ALA A 264 -6.74 9.39 9.52
CA ALA A 264 -7.40 9.73 10.78
C ALA A 264 -8.24 8.57 11.32
N LEU A 265 -8.99 7.89 10.44
CA LEU A 265 -9.74 6.68 10.80
C LEU A 265 -8.81 5.55 11.24
N GLU A 266 -7.73 5.29 10.51
CA GLU A 266 -6.73 4.28 10.89
C GLU A 266 -6.16 4.56 12.28
N LYS A 267 -5.73 5.80 12.54
CA LYS A 267 -5.19 6.20 13.84
C LYS A 267 -6.20 6.00 14.97
N ARG A 268 -7.49 6.28 14.71
CA ARG A 268 -8.57 6.04 15.68
C ARG A 268 -8.69 4.55 16.00
N GLU A 269 -8.71 3.68 15.00
CA GLU A 269 -8.80 2.23 15.22
C GLU A 269 -7.52 1.63 15.83
N GLU A 270 -6.35 2.21 15.59
CA GLU A 270 -5.11 1.79 16.27
C GLU A 270 -5.12 2.16 17.77
N ALA A 271 -5.78 3.26 18.13
CA ALA A 271 -5.92 3.69 19.53
C ALA A 271 -6.98 2.87 20.27
N ASP A 272 -8.17 2.75 19.69
CA ASP A 272 -9.40 2.32 20.38
C ASP A 272 -10.07 1.07 19.77
N GLY A 273 -9.52 0.53 18.67
CA GLY A 273 -10.10 -0.60 17.94
C GLY A 273 -9.88 -1.96 18.63
N PRO A 274 -10.93 -2.77 18.83
CA PRO A 274 -10.85 -4.00 19.61
C PRO A 274 -10.01 -5.11 18.95
N VAL A 275 -10.02 -5.20 17.61
CA VAL A 275 -9.33 -6.27 16.86
C VAL A 275 -7.90 -5.87 16.45
N THR A 276 -7.64 -4.56 16.34
CA THR A 276 -6.35 -4.04 15.83
C THR A 276 -5.26 -4.11 16.89
N ARG A 277 -5.58 -3.90 18.18
CA ARG A 277 -4.58 -3.92 19.25
C ARG A 277 -3.94 -5.30 19.43
N ASP A 278 -4.74 -6.35 19.62
CA ASP A 278 -4.21 -7.67 19.95
C ASP A 278 -3.48 -8.34 18.77
N VAL A 279 -3.96 -8.12 17.54
CA VAL A 279 -3.38 -8.72 16.34
C VAL A 279 -2.15 -7.94 15.86
N MET A 280 -2.19 -6.60 15.82
CA MET A 280 -1.11 -5.81 15.22
C MET A 280 0.01 -5.47 16.21
N GLN A 281 -0.27 -5.47 17.52
CA GLN A 281 0.72 -5.22 18.56
C GLN A 281 1.20 -6.49 19.26
N SER A 282 0.77 -7.68 18.81
CA SER A 282 1.19 -8.95 19.42
C SER A 282 2.71 -9.07 19.42
N THR A 283 3.29 -9.24 20.61
CA THR A 283 4.68 -9.63 20.73
C THR A 283 4.81 -11.13 20.43
N ARG A 284 5.31 -11.46 19.23
CA ARG A 284 5.58 -12.86 18.84
C ARG A 284 7.05 -13.07 18.53
N VAL A 285 7.51 -14.29 18.74
CA VAL A 285 8.83 -14.72 18.26
C VAL A 285 8.79 -14.73 16.73
N MET A 286 9.70 -13.99 16.11
CA MET A 286 9.89 -14.03 14.66
C MET A 286 10.65 -15.29 14.27
N LYS A 287 10.13 -16.02 13.27
CA LYS A 287 10.70 -17.31 12.82
C LYS A 287 11.35 -17.12 11.45
N PRO A 288 12.56 -17.65 11.20
CA PRO A 288 13.22 -17.54 9.89
C PRO A 288 12.40 -18.06 8.70
N SER A 289 11.47 -19.00 8.93
CA SER A 289 10.60 -19.56 7.91
C SER A 289 9.49 -18.62 7.44
N THR A 290 9.12 -17.64 8.27
CA THR A 290 7.95 -16.76 8.05
C THR A 290 8.31 -15.28 8.06
N ASP A 291 9.42 -14.93 8.71
CA ASP A 291 9.86 -13.57 8.95
C ASP A 291 11.20 -13.31 8.26
N ASP A 292 11.16 -12.42 7.29
CA ASP A 292 12.34 -12.00 6.56
C ASP A 292 13.45 -11.45 7.47
N ALA A 293 13.10 -10.73 8.53
CA ALA A 293 14.09 -10.25 9.50
C ALA A 293 14.80 -11.41 10.21
N ALA A 294 14.04 -12.41 10.66
CA ALA A 294 14.58 -13.55 11.36
C ALA A 294 15.54 -14.35 10.48
N ALA A 295 15.27 -14.47 9.17
CA ALA A 295 16.16 -15.14 8.23
C ALA A 295 17.53 -14.47 8.04
N TYR A 296 17.69 -13.20 8.46
CA TYR A 296 18.94 -12.43 8.30
C TYR A 296 19.62 -12.11 9.62
N MET A 297 19.11 -12.59 10.75
CA MET A 297 19.69 -12.43 12.09
C MET A 297 21.18 -12.76 12.12
N ASP A 298 21.55 -13.96 11.67
CA ASP A 298 22.93 -14.46 11.71
C ASP A 298 23.86 -13.60 10.85
N LYS A 299 23.37 -13.14 9.69
CA LYS A 299 24.13 -12.28 8.77
C LYS A 299 24.54 -10.96 9.43
N PHE A 300 23.71 -10.44 10.33
CA PHE A 300 23.99 -9.21 11.07
C PHE A 300 24.66 -9.44 12.43
N GLY A 301 24.99 -10.70 12.77
CA GLY A 301 25.67 -11.06 14.01
C GLY A 301 24.75 -11.17 15.22
N TRP A 302 23.45 -11.39 15.00
CA TRP A 302 22.52 -11.66 16.10
C TRP A 302 22.86 -13.00 16.75
N LYS A 303 23.08 -12.99 18.06
CA LYS A 303 23.43 -14.17 18.85
C LYS A 303 22.30 -14.47 19.82
N GLN A 304 21.49 -15.50 19.53
CA GLN A 304 20.27 -15.79 20.31
C GLN A 304 20.58 -16.12 21.78
N ASP A 305 21.70 -16.77 22.05
CA ASP A 305 22.19 -17.06 23.39
C ASP A 305 22.48 -15.80 24.23
N GLN A 306 22.80 -14.68 23.58
CA GLN A 306 23.14 -13.42 24.25
C GLN A 306 22.02 -12.39 24.20
N MET A 307 21.29 -12.33 23.08
CA MET A 307 20.31 -11.27 22.78
C MET A 307 18.85 -11.72 22.94
N GLY A 308 18.64 -13.02 23.11
CA GLY A 308 17.34 -13.67 23.16
C GLY A 308 16.73 -13.95 21.78
N PRO A 309 15.49 -14.48 21.73
CA PRO A 309 14.74 -14.57 20.49
C PRO A 309 14.45 -13.17 19.93
N LEU A 310 14.40 -13.05 18.61
CA LEU A 310 13.93 -11.83 17.96
C LEU A 310 12.41 -11.73 18.11
N MET A 311 11.96 -10.67 18.77
CA MET A 311 10.56 -10.45 19.08
C MET A 311 9.98 -9.35 18.20
N GLY A 312 8.83 -9.57 17.58
CA GLY A 312 8.04 -8.48 17.01
C GLY A 312 7.23 -7.72 18.06
N PRO A 313 6.52 -6.65 17.66
CA PRO A 313 6.55 -6.05 16.33
C PRO A 313 7.84 -5.23 16.09
N SER A 314 8.28 -5.15 14.84
CA SER A 314 9.54 -4.51 14.44
C SER A 314 9.54 -3.00 14.57
N ASN A 315 8.37 -2.38 14.71
CA ASN A 315 8.27 -0.94 14.92
C ASN A 315 8.73 -0.50 16.32
N LEU A 316 9.03 -1.45 17.21
CA LEU A 316 9.61 -1.18 18.54
C LEU A 316 11.12 -1.43 18.60
N TRP A 317 11.75 -1.84 17.48
CA TRP A 317 13.16 -2.23 17.46
C TRP A 317 14.12 -1.06 17.48
N VAL A 318 13.71 0.07 16.94
CA VAL A 318 14.56 1.23 16.74
C VAL A 318 14.01 2.39 17.55
N ASP A 319 14.83 2.88 18.48
CA ASP A 319 14.55 4.12 19.18
C ASP A 319 14.79 5.30 18.22
N ALA A 320 13.70 5.84 17.69
CA ALA A 320 13.72 6.98 16.78
C ALA A 320 14.24 8.28 17.43
N THR A 321 14.43 8.32 18.75
CA THR A 321 15.10 9.46 19.42
C THR A 321 16.63 9.35 19.33
N LYS A 322 17.16 8.14 19.17
CA LYS A 322 18.61 7.87 19.04
C LYS A 322 19.07 7.79 17.58
N ARG A 323 18.17 7.47 16.66
CA ARG A 323 18.45 7.42 15.22
C ARG A 323 17.56 8.43 14.52
N PRO A 324 18.13 9.38 13.73
CA PRO A 324 17.30 10.35 13.02
C PRO A 324 16.31 9.60 12.13
N ARG A 325 15.04 10.01 12.21
CA ARG A 325 14.02 9.51 11.29
C ARG A 325 14.37 10.02 9.91
N LEU A 326 14.69 9.10 9.02
CA LEU A 326 14.71 9.40 7.61
C LEU A 326 13.26 9.68 7.16
N SER A 327 13.06 10.59 6.22
CA SER A 327 11.80 10.63 5.48
C SER A 327 11.74 9.42 4.54
N VAL A 328 10.55 9.03 4.09
CA VAL A 328 10.45 7.93 3.12
C VAL A 328 11.17 8.27 1.82
N GLU A 329 11.21 9.54 1.45
CA GLU A 329 11.97 10.03 0.29
C GLU A 329 13.48 9.87 0.43
N GLU A 330 13.99 9.77 1.66
CA GLU A 330 15.41 9.53 1.92
C GLU A 330 15.75 8.04 1.85
N HIS A 331 14.76 7.15 1.83
CA HIS A 331 14.94 5.71 1.74
C HIS A 331 15.39 5.31 0.33
N GLU A 332 16.47 4.53 0.23
CA GLU A 332 17.09 4.19 -1.06
C GLU A 332 16.12 3.46 -2.00
N SER A 333 15.36 2.52 -1.45
CA SER A 333 14.26 1.87 -2.17
C SER A 333 13.28 2.90 -2.76
N PHE A 334 12.77 3.86 -1.98
CA PHE A 334 11.86 4.88 -2.51
C PHE A 334 12.48 5.70 -3.64
N LYS A 335 13.75 6.11 -3.51
CA LYS A 335 14.46 6.86 -4.56
C LYS A 335 14.56 6.06 -5.86
N VAL A 336 14.93 4.78 -5.78
CA VAL A 336 15.03 3.89 -6.94
C VAL A 336 13.69 3.79 -7.65
N TYR A 337 12.61 3.57 -6.89
CA TYR A 337 11.27 3.46 -7.46
C TYR A 337 10.78 4.78 -8.06
N ARG A 338 10.99 5.90 -7.37
CA ARG A 338 10.65 7.23 -7.87
C ARG A 338 11.35 7.53 -9.19
N ASN A 339 12.66 7.32 -9.27
CA ASN A 339 13.42 7.55 -10.51
C ASN A 339 12.90 6.69 -11.67
N MET A 340 12.50 5.45 -11.38
CA MET A 340 11.89 4.57 -12.38
C MET A 340 10.51 5.09 -12.84
N CYS A 341 9.67 5.56 -11.92
CA CYS A 341 8.37 6.18 -12.22
C CYS A 341 8.55 7.44 -13.06
N ASP A 342 9.48 8.34 -12.68
CA ASP A 342 9.76 9.58 -13.41
C ASP A 342 10.18 9.30 -14.87
N GLN A 343 11.02 8.29 -15.09
CA GLN A 343 11.42 7.87 -16.44
C GLN A 343 10.22 7.39 -17.26
N GLN A 344 9.35 6.57 -16.67
CA GLN A 344 8.20 6.01 -17.39
C GLN A 344 7.13 7.04 -17.64
N HIS A 345 6.99 8.00 -16.74
CA HIS A 345 6.08 9.11 -16.89
C HIS A 345 6.46 9.93 -18.12
N GLN A 346 7.75 10.25 -18.30
CA GLN A 346 8.27 10.93 -19.49
C GLN A 346 8.05 10.13 -20.79
N GLU A 347 8.32 8.82 -20.75
CA GLU A 347 8.06 7.92 -21.89
C GLU A 347 6.56 7.86 -22.25
N ALA A 348 5.70 7.83 -21.23
CA ALA A 348 4.25 7.79 -21.39
C ALA A 348 3.69 9.11 -21.91
N GLU A 349 4.17 10.27 -21.44
CA GLU A 349 3.78 11.58 -21.97
C GLU A 349 4.06 11.67 -23.46
N THR A 350 5.28 11.31 -23.88
CA THR A 350 5.69 11.31 -25.28
C THR A 350 4.81 10.38 -26.14
N MET A 351 4.55 9.15 -25.68
CA MET A 351 3.72 8.20 -26.41
C MET A 351 2.25 8.64 -26.47
N MET A 352 1.71 9.21 -25.39
CA MET A 352 0.32 9.67 -25.37
C MET A 352 0.11 10.87 -26.30
N ASP A 353 1.07 11.78 -26.39
CA ASP A 353 1.05 12.86 -27.38
C ASP A 353 1.02 12.29 -28.80
N GLU A 354 1.89 11.33 -29.13
CA GLU A 354 1.89 10.68 -30.46
C GLU A 354 0.55 10.02 -30.81
N ILE A 355 -0.10 9.37 -29.83
CA ILE A 355 -1.41 8.74 -30.04
C ILE A 355 -2.49 9.82 -30.27
N GLU A 356 -2.50 10.91 -29.49
CA GLU A 356 -3.42 12.03 -29.68
C GLU A 356 -3.24 12.65 -31.08
N TYR A 357 -2.00 12.91 -31.51
CA TYR A 357 -1.69 13.44 -32.85
C TYR A 357 -2.06 12.46 -33.98
N GLY A 358 -1.77 11.17 -33.83
CA GLY A 358 -2.08 10.14 -34.84
C GLY A 358 -3.58 9.91 -35.03
N VAL A 359 -4.36 9.99 -33.94
CA VAL A 359 -5.84 9.95 -34.00
C VAL A 359 -6.40 11.19 -34.67
N PHE A 360 -5.81 12.37 -34.45
CA PHE A 360 -6.21 13.63 -35.07
C PHE A 360 -6.01 13.59 -36.60
N CYS A 361 -4.83 13.19 -37.07
CA CYS A 361 -4.52 13.04 -38.50
C CYS A 361 -5.40 11.98 -39.23
N SER A 362 -5.84 10.96 -38.49
CA SER A 362 -6.69 9.88 -39.04
C SER A 362 -8.18 10.27 -39.14
N ARG A 363 -8.62 11.29 -38.41
CA ARG A 363 -10.00 11.83 -38.50
C ARG A 363 -10.14 12.86 -39.62
N GLU A 364 -9.12 13.68 -39.88
CA GLU A 364 -9.14 14.65 -40.99
C GLU A 364 -9.15 14.01 -42.39
N THR A 365 -8.79 12.74 -42.52
CA THR A 365 -8.74 12.01 -43.79
C THR A 365 -10.02 11.20 -44.10
N LYS A 366 -11.03 11.23 -43.22
CA LYS A 366 -12.25 10.41 -43.35
C LYS A 366 -13.53 11.13 -43.73
N ASP A 367 -13.46 12.39 -44.14
CA ASP A 367 -14.55 13.05 -44.86
C ASP A 367 -14.15 13.42 -46.29
N PRO A 368 -14.44 12.56 -47.29
CA PRO A 368 -14.80 13.01 -48.61
C PRO A 368 -16.34 13.02 -48.76
N LEU A 369 -16.82 14.20 -49.16
CA LEU A 369 -18.15 14.57 -49.68
C LEU A 369 -18.98 13.45 -50.32
#